data_AF-A0A1V6BVH2-F1
#
_entry.id   AF-A0A1V6BVH2-F1
#
_cell.length_a   1.000
_cell.length_b   1.000
_cell.length_c   1.000
_cell.angle_alpha   90.00
_cell.angle_beta   90.00
_cell.angle_gamma   90.00
#
_symmetry.space_group_name_H-M   'P 1'
#
loop_
_entity.id
_entity.type
_entity.pdbx_description
1 polymer ?
#
loop_
_entity_poly.entity_id
_entity_poly.type
_entity_poly.pdbx_seq_one_letter_code
_entity_poly.pdbx_strand_id
1 'polypeptide(L)'
;MKDLLSRLIVGCVQMQKAPDLKTRLYAVPVDYVSDAIAHISRQEGACGLAFNILNPESFTIKMMVQAIRRIGYRIRIIPYESWINELLQTNIRENPLRILASLFNKDTEDPHSLARRYGSLQPRYDTTNTSNFLKNTDIQKRFLTKRLLPVYLKYFMEQKYI
;
A
#
# COMPACT_ATOMS: atom_id res chain seq x y z
N MET A 1 -3.20 6.98 -13.15
CA MET A 1 -3.03 6.10 -11.97
C MET A 1 -2.85 4.65 -12.41
N LYS A 2 -1.77 3.95 -12.01
CA LYS A 2 -1.41 2.65 -12.62
C LYS A 2 -1.30 1.48 -11.63
N ASP A 3 -0.92 1.69 -10.36
CA ASP A 3 -0.75 0.62 -9.38
C ASP A 3 -2.00 0.35 -8.51
N LEU A 4 -2.04 -0.82 -7.87
CA LEU A 4 -3.16 -1.29 -7.06
C LEU A 4 -3.43 -0.40 -5.85
N LEU A 5 -2.40 0.04 -5.12
CA LEU A 5 -2.56 0.78 -3.88
C LEU A 5 -3.09 2.20 -4.15
N SER A 6 -2.55 2.88 -5.16
CA SER A 6 -3.07 4.18 -5.59
C SER A 6 -4.54 4.06 -6.03
N ARG A 7 -4.86 3.04 -6.87
CA ARG A 7 -6.24 2.79 -7.30
C ARG A 7 -7.16 2.51 -6.12
N LEU A 8 -6.69 1.77 -5.11
CA LEU A 8 -7.46 1.48 -3.90
C LEU A 8 -7.79 2.77 -3.14
N ILE A 9 -6.77 3.62 -2.89
CA ILE A 9 -6.96 4.89 -2.19
C ILE A 9 -7.98 5.76 -2.93
N VAL A 10 -7.77 6.00 -4.22
CA VAL A 10 -8.64 6.88 -5.02
C VAL A 10 -10.02 6.31 -5.21
N GLY A 11 -10.13 5.01 -5.51
CA GLY A 11 -11.42 4.34 -5.62
C GLY A 11 -12.23 4.43 -4.33
N CYS A 12 -11.57 4.30 -3.17
CA CYS A 12 -12.23 4.49 -1.88
C CYS A 12 -12.66 5.95 -1.63
N VAL A 13 -11.85 6.93 -2.04
CA VAL A 13 -12.23 8.36 -1.94
C VAL A 13 -13.45 8.66 -2.81
N GLN A 14 -13.44 8.23 -4.08
CA GLN A 14 -14.53 8.47 -5.02
C GLN A 14 -15.83 7.77 -4.60
N MET A 15 -15.76 6.56 -4.05
CA MET A 15 -16.91 5.87 -3.46
C MET A 15 -17.34 6.44 -2.10
N GLN A 16 -16.52 7.30 -1.49
CA GLN A 16 -16.65 7.75 -0.10
C GLN A 16 -16.74 6.59 0.90
N LYS A 17 -16.20 5.43 0.54
CA LYS A 17 -16.31 4.15 1.26
C LYS A 17 -15.02 3.36 1.14
N ALA A 18 -14.53 2.86 2.27
CA ALA A 18 -13.41 1.95 2.38
C ALA A 18 -13.88 0.61 2.96
N PRO A 19 -13.24 -0.52 2.59
CA PRO A 19 -13.62 -1.82 3.10
C PRO A 19 -13.12 -2.03 4.53
N ASP A 20 -13.94 -2.63 5.38
CA ASP A 20 -13.49 -3.14 6.68
C ASP A 20 -12.67 -4.41 6.49
N LEU A 21 -11.36 -4.22 6.30
CA LEU A 21 -10.39 -5.30 6.12
C LEU A 21 -9.24 -5.15 7.11
N LYS A 22 -8.95 -6.25 7.82
CA LYS A 22 -7.77 -6.37 8.68
C LYS A 22 -6.54 -6.70 7.83
N THR A 23 -6.02 -5.69 7.13
CA THR A 23 -4.83 -5.78 6.28
C THR A 23 -3.80 -4.72 6.65
N ARG A 24 -2.51 -5.03 6.43
CA ARG A 24 -1.44 -4.05 6.41
C ARG A 24 -1.04 -3.76 4.97
N LEU A 25 -1.09 -2.49 4.62
CA LEU A 25 -0.61 -1.99 3.34
C LEU A 25 0.84 -1.55 3.53
N TYR A 26 1.75 -2.24 2.84
CA TYR A 26 3.16 -1.87 2.81
C TYR A 26 3.39 -0.98 1.59
N ALA A 27 3.74 0.27 1.83
CA ALA A 27 4.21 1.18 0.79
C ALA A 27 5.70 1.43 1.03
N VAL A 28 6.50 1.04 0.05
CA VAL A 28 7.95 1.25 0.08
C VAL A 28 8.27 2.33 -0.94
N PRO A 29 8.87 3.46 -0.53
CA PRO A 29 9.27 4.51 -1.47
C PRO A 29 10.24 4.00 -2.52
N VAL A 30 10.03 4.34 -3.79
CA VAL A 30 10.85 3.83 -4.89
C VAL A 30 12.30 4.32 -4.82
N ASP A 31 12.51 5.52 -4.30
CA ASP A 31 13.82 6.13 -4.04
C ASP A 31 14.59 5.37 -2.95
N TYR A 32 13.93 4.94 -1.87
CA TYR A 32 14.54 4.03 -0.90
C TYR A 32 14.94 2.70 -1.53
N VAL A 33 14.05 2.09 -2.34
CA VAL A 33 14.33 0.80 -2.98
C VAL A 33 15.51 0.93 -3.94
N SER A 34 15.54 1.97 -4.78
CA SER A 34 16.63 2.17 -5.75
C SER A 34 17.97 2.42 -5.05
N ASP A 35 18.00 3.27 -4.02
CA ASP A 35 19.23 3.57 -3.29
C ASP A 35 19.75 2.33 -2.54
N ALA A 36 18.85 1.55 -1.93
CA ALA A 36 19.20 0.31 -1.26
C ALA A 36 19.78 -0.72 -2.24
N ILE A 37 19.14 -0.96 -3.39
CA ILE A 37 19.64 -1.90 -4.41
C ILE A 37 21.00 -1.45 -4.95
N ALA A 38 21.14 -0.17 -5.31
CA ALA A 38 22.38 0.38 -5.85
C ALA A 38 23.54 0.28 -4.84
N HIS A 39 23.26 0.50 -3.55
CA HIS A 39 24.25 0.38 -2.48
C HIS A 39 24.64 -1.08 -2.20
N ILE A 40 23.65 -1.97 -1.99
CA ILE A 40 23.88 -3.38 -1.63
C ILE A 40 24.61 -4.12 -2.75
N SER A 41 24.21 -3.91 -4.01
CA SER A 41 24.80 -4.60 -5.17
C SER A 41 26.30 -4.35 -5.38
N ARG A 42 26.86 -3.31 -4.75
CA ARG A 42 28.28 -2.95 -4.83
C ARG A 42 29.13 -3.51 -3.69
N GLN A 43 28.54 -4.24 -2.75
CA GLN A 43 29.25 -4.83 -1.63
C GLN A 43 29.56 -6.30 -1.94
N GLU A 44 30.85 -6.69 -1.91
CA GLU A 44 31.27 -8.07 -2.16
C GLU A 44 30.55 -9.07 -1.25
N GLY A 45 30.35 -8.70 0.02
CA GLY A 45 29.63 -9.53 1.01
C GLY A 45 28.16 -9.78 0.70
N ALA A 46 27.55 -9.09 -0.27
CA ALA A 46 26.16 -9.31 -0.66
C ALA A 46 25.98 -10.53 -1.57
N CYS A 47 27.06 -11.06 -2.16
CA CYS A 47 26.99 -12.19 -3.07
C CYS A 47 26.44 -13.44 -2.37
N GLY A 48 25.48 -14.12 -3.00
CA GLY A 48 24.82 -15.30 -2.44
C GLY A 48 23.76 -15.03 -1.36
N LEU A 49 23.50 -13.77 -1.01
CA LEU A 49 22.47 -13.39 -0.03
C LEU A 49 21.16 -12.95 -0.71
N ALA A 50 20.07 -13.06 0.04
CA ALA A 50 18.76 -12.53 -0.33
C ALA A 50 18.36 -11.36 0.57
N PHE A 51 17.64 -10.39 0.00
CA PHE A 51 17.29 -9.14 0.68
C PHE A 51 15.80 -8.84 0.52
N ASN A 52 15.09 -8.65 1.63
CA ASN A 52 13.74 -8.08 1.62
C ASN A 52 13.86 -6.56 1.88
N ILE A 53 13.62 -5.74 0.85
CA ILE A 53 13.68 -4.29 0.97
C ILE A 53 12.28 -3.76 1.22
N LEU A 54 11.99 -3.48 2.49
CA LEU A 54 10.67 -3.05 2.94
C LEU A 54 10.77 -1.79 3.80
N ASN A 55 9.67 -1.06 3.83
CA ASN A 55 9.44 -0.03 4.83
C ASN A 55 8.85 -0.69 6.09
N PRO A 56 9.48 -0.57 7.28
CA PRO A 56 8.91 -1.07 8.52
C PRO A 56 7.57 -0.41 8.87
N GLU A 57 7.34 0.83 8.40
CA GLU A 57 6.04 1.48 8.54
C GLU A 57 5.04 0.94 7.51
N SER A 58 4.13 0.11 8.00
CA SER A 58 2.88 -0.23 7.30
C SER A 58 1.73 0.62 7.80
N PHE A 59 0.67 0.74 7.01
CA PHE A 59 -0.58 1.36 7.45
C PHE A 59 -1.78 0.45 7.23
N THR A 60 -2.78 0.58 8.10
CA THR A 60 -4.05 -0.14 7.99
C THR A 60 -5.06 0.67 7.17
N ILE A 61 -6.17 0.05 6.75
CA ILE A 61 -7.29 0.77 6.14
C ILE A 61 -7.82 1.87 7.08
N LYS A 62 -7.85 1.63 8.39
CA LYS A 62 -8.28 2.64 9.38
C LYS A 62 -7.35 3.86 9.39
N MET A 63 -6.03 3.66 9.34
CA MET A 63 -5.06 4.75 9.25
C MET A 63 -5.18 5.50 7.91
N MET A 64 -5.40 4.77 6.81
CA MET A 64 -5.66 5.33 5.49
C MET A 64 -6.88 6.27 5.52
N VAL A 65 -8.01 5.77 6.02
CA VAL A 65 -9.26 6.52 6.18
C VAL A 65 -9.09 7.74 7.08
N GLN A 66 -8.36 7.61 8.19
CA GLN A 66 -8.08 8.76 9.07
C GLN A 66 -7.28 9.85 8.37
N ALA A 67 -6.25 9.48 7.57
CA ALA A 67 -5.48 10.46 6.82
C ALA A 67 -6.33 11.16 5.73
N ILE A 68 -7.16 10.39 5.01
CA ILE A 68 -8.11 10.92 4.01
C ILE A 68 -9.10 11.90 4.66
N ARG A 69 -9.62 11.59 5.86
CA ARG A 69 -10.52 12.49 6.60
C ARG A 69 -9.83 13.78 7.03
N ARG A 70 -8.56 13.72 7.45
CA ARG A 70 -7.79 14.92 7.87
C ARG A 70 -7.60 15.93 6.75
N ILE A 71 -7.61 15.49 5.49
CA ILE A 71 -7.51 16.38 4.32
C ILE A 71 -8.88 16.79 3.74
N GLY A 72 -9.98 16.50 4.45
CA GLY A 72 -11.32 17.05 4.14
C GLY A 72 -12.30 16.09 3.46
N TYR A 73 -11.86 14.90 3.01
CA TYR A 73 -12.77 13.96 2.35
C TYR A 73 -13.63 13.18 3.35
N ARG A 74 -14.93 13.10 3.06
CA ARG A 74 -15.87 12.26 3.79
C ARG A 74 -15.74 10.83 3.28
N ILE A 75 -15.32 9.92 4.16
CA ILE A 75 -15.17 8.50 3.85
C ILE A 75 -15.61 7.65 5.04
N ARG A 76 -16.37 6.58 4.80
CA ARG A 76 -16.83 5.64 5.84
C ARG A 76 -16.18 4.27 5.64
N ILE A 77 -15.97 3.54 6.73
CA ILE A 77 -15.59 2.13 6.66
C ILE A 77 -16.91 1.33 6.67
N ILE A 78 -17.05 0.40 5.74
CA ILE A 78 -18.23 -0.46 5.58
C ILE A 78 -17.81 -1.93 5.46
N PRO A 79 -18.72 -2.91 5.69
CA PRO A 79 -18.39 -4.32 5.54
C PRO A 79 -17.81 -4.63 4.15
N TYR A 80 -16.79 -5.50 4.09
CA TYR A 80 -16.06 -5.81 2.86
C TYR A 80 -16.97 -6.28 1.72
N GLU A 81 -17.94 -7.16 1.99
CA GLU A 81 -18.89 -7.64 0.99
C GLU A 81 -19.75 -6.51 0.42
N SER A 82 -20.23 -5.60 1.27
CA SER A 82 -20.98 -4.41 0.84
C SER A 82 -20.09 -3.50 -0.02
N TRP A 83 -18.83 -3.34 0.35
CA TRP A 83 -17.87 -2.55 -0.41
C TRP A 83 -17.59 -3.16 -1.80
N ILE A 84 -17.43 -4.48 -1.92
CA ILE A 84 -17.28 -5.15 -3.24
C ILE A 84 -18.52 -4.94 -4.08
N ASN A 85 -19.71 -5.14 -3.51
CA ASN A 85 -20.97 -4.95 -4.23
C ASN A 85 -21.04 -3.55 -4.83
N GLU A 86 -20.71 -2.52 -4.05
CA GLU A 86 -20.68 -1.15 -4.55
C GLU A 86 -19.59 -0.91 -5.58
N LEU A 87 -18.37 -1.43 -5.37
CA LEU A 87 -17.29 -1.32 -6.35
C LEU A 87 -17.71 -1.90 -7.71
N LEU A 88 -18.40 -3.05 -7.73
CA LEU A 88 -18.86 -3.71 -8.95
C LEU A 88 -19.92 -2.90 -9.72
N GLN A 89 -20.71 -2.08 -9.03
CA GLN A 89 -21.70 -1.18 -9.63
C GLN A 89 -21.08 0.09 -10.22
N THR A 90 -19.83 0.43 -9.88
CA THR A 90 -19.14 1.59 -10.49
C THR A 90 -18.75 1.34 -11.94
N ASN A 91 -18.65 2.41 -12.73
CA ASN A 91 -18.07 2.35 -14.07
C ASN A 91 -16.53 2.48 -14.04
N ILE A 92 -15.82 1.83 -14.97
CA ILE A 92 -14.36 1.97 -15.13
C ILE A 92 -13.94 3.43 -15.39
N ARG A 93 -14.79 4.23 -16.04
CA ARG A 93 -14.55 5.66 -16.25
C ARG A 93 -14.73 6.50 -15.00
N GLU A 94 -15.51 6.02 -14.03
CA GLU A 94 -15.82 6.72 -12.79
C GLU A 94 -14.84 6.34 -11.68
N ASN A 95 -14.49 5.05 -11.57
CA ASN A 95 -13.66 4.53 -10.50
C ASN A 95 -12.45 3.75 -11.04
N PRO A 96 -11.21 4.20 -10.77
CA PRO A 96 -10.00 3.57 -11.30
C PRO A 96 -9.74 2.19 -10.67
N LEU A 97 -10.35 1.84 -9.55
CA LEU A 97 -10.24 0.52 -8.94
C LEU A 97 -11.09 -0.53 -9.66
N ARG A 98 -12.13 -0.12 -10.40
CA ARG A 98 -13.07 -1.02 -11.06
C ARG A 98 -12.42 -2.01 -12.02
N ILE A 99 -11.33 -1.62 -12.68
CA ILE A 99 -10.55 -2.49 -13.59
C ILE A 99 -9.90 -3.67 -12.86
N LEU A 100 -9.66 -3.53 -11.55
CA LEU A 100 -9.06 -4.56 -10.70
C LEU A 100 -10.11 -5.24 -9.80
N ALA A 101 -11.41 -5.02 -10.05
CA ALA A 101 -12.48 -5.55 -9.21
C ALA A 101 -12.46 -7.08 -9.10
N SER A 102 -12.02 -7.79 -10.14
CA SER A 102 -11.88 -9.26 -10.14
C SER A 102 -10.84 -9.79 -9.14
N LEU A 103 -9.94 -8.93 -8.65
CA LEU A 103 -8.98 -9.30 -7.62
C LEU A 103 -9.63 -9.30 -6.21
N PHE A 104 -10.81 -8.69 -6.06
CA PHE A 104 -11.57 -8.64 -4.82
C PHE A 104 -12.71 -9.66 -4.88
N ASN A 105 -12.42 -10.89 -4.44
CA ASN A 105 -13.44 -11.94 -4.36
C ASN A 105 -14.36 -11.70 -3.14
N LYS A 106 -15.65 -12.04 -3.28
CA LYS A 106 -16.62 -12.04 -2.19
C LYS A 106 -16.38 -13.19 -1.23
N ASP A 107 -15.87 -14.31 -1.74
CA ASP A 107 -15.46 -15.42 -0.90
C ASP A 107 -14.21 -15.02 -0.10
N THR A 108 -14.42 -14.71 1.18
CA THR A 108 -13.34 -14.35 2.10
C THR A 108 -12.55 -15.57 2.59
N GLU A 109 -13.07 -16.78 2.37
CA GLU A 109 -12.41 -18.04 2.70
C GLU A 109 -11.50 -18.53 1.56
N ASP A 110 -11.67 -18.01 0.34
CA ASP A 110 -10.75 -18.26 -0.77
C ASP A 110 -9.30 -17.84 -0.40
N PRO A 111 -8.35 -18.79 -0.31
CA PRO A 111 -6.95 -18.50 0.03
C PRO A 111 -6.25 -17.66 -1.05
N HIS A 112 -6.79 -17.57 -2.25
CA HIS A 112 -6.25 -16.76 -3.34
C HIS A 112 -6.80 -15.34 -3.36
N SER A 113 -7.85 -15.03 -2.60
CA SER A 113 -8.40 -13.68 -2.49
C SER A 113 -7.35 -12.67 -1.99
N LEU A 114 -7.34 -11.46 -2.57
CA LEU A 114 -6.44 -10.40 -2.09
C LEU A 114 -6.70 -10.03 -0.63
N ALA A 115 -7.95 -10.05 -0.20
CA ALA A 115 -8.33 -9.80 1.18
C ALA A 115 -7.61 -10.75 2.16
N ARG A 116 -7.49 -12.03 1.81
CA ARG A 116 -6.83 -13.03 2.64
C ARG A 116 -5.31 -12.99 2.49
N ARG A 117 -4.78 -12.89 1.26
CA ARG A 117 -3.33 -12.78 0.98
C ARG A 117 -2.67 -11.55 1.59
N TYR A 118 -3.36 -10.41 1.63
CA TYR A 118 -2.87 -9.19 2.27
C TYR A 118 -3.42 -9.00 3.69
N GLY A 119 -4.28 -9.91 4.16
CA GLY A 119 -4.85 -9.93 5.51
C GLY A 119 -4.20 -11.03 6.36
N SER A 120 -4.98 -12.08 6.66
CA SER A 120 -4.57 -13.14 7.58
C SER A 120 -3.42 -14.02 7.08
N LEU A 121 -3.25 -14.17 5.77
CA LEU A 121 -2.16 -14.93 5.16
C LEU A 121 -0.97 -14.05 4.75
N GLN A 122 -0.95 -12.78 5.16
CA GLN A 122 0.13 -11.88 4.77
C GLN A 122 1.47 -12.37 5.37
N PRO A 123 2.49 -12.63 4.54
CA PRO A 123 3.77 -13.09 5.02
C PRO A 123 4.45 -12.02 5.87
N ARG A 124 5.20 -12.47 6.87
CA ARG A 124 6.18 -11.65 7.58
C ARG A 124 7.52 -11.81 6.89
N TYR A 125 8.12 -10.70 6.52
CA TYR A 125 9.40 -10.69 5.83
C TYR A 125 10.51 -10.36 6.82
N ASP A 126 11.57 -11.17 6.80
CA ASP A 126 12.80 -10.85 7.52
C ASP A 126 13.64 -9.85 6.71
N THR A 127 13.94 -8.70 7.30
CA THR A 127 14.73 -7.64 6.69
C THR A 127 16.15 -7.56 7.24
N THR A 128 16.63 -8.59 7.97
CA THR A 128 17.93 -8.59 8.66
C THR A 128 19.09 -8.28 7.72
N ASN A 129 19.18 -8.93 6.56
CA ASN A 129 20.23 -8.65 5.57
C ASN A 129 20.17 -7.19 5.08
N THR A 130 18.99 -6.69 4.77
CA THR A 130 18.80 -5.29 4.34
C THR A 130 19.27 -4.31 5.42
N SER A 131 18.88 -4.52 6.67
CA SER A 131 19.31 -3.67 7.78
C SER A 131 20.83 -3.72 7.99
N ASN A 132 21.42 -4.91 7.95
CA ASN A 132 22.87 -5.09 8.15
C ASN A 132 23.70 -4.39 7.08
N PHE A 133 23.27 -4.44 5.82
CA PHE A 133 24.00 -3.84 4.69
C PHE A 133 23.74 -2.35 4.53
N LEU A 134 22.69 -1.80 5.17
CA LEU A 134 22.38 -0.37 5.16
C LEU A 134 22.76 0.36 6.47
N LYS A 135 23.17 -0.35 7.53
CA LYS A 135 23.36 0.20 8.88
C LYS A 135 24.31 1.40 8.98
N ASN A 136 25.31 1.46 8.10
CA ASN A 136 26.33 2.52 8.07
C ASN A 136 26.03 3.59 7.01
N THR A 137 24.78 3.67 6.55
CA THR A 137 24.32 4.63 5.55
C THR A 137 23.20 5.48 6.11
N ASP A 138 22.99 6.66 5.53
CA ASP A 138 21.83 7.49 5.83
C ASP A 138 20.56 7.09 5.06
N ILE A 139 20.61 6.04 4.23
CA ILE A 139 19.52 5.63 3.33
C ILE A 139 18.24 5.37 4.13
N GLN A 140 18.31 4.53 5.17
CA GLN A 140 17.13 4.23 6.00
C GLN A 140 16.58 5.48 6.70
N LYS A 141 17.45 6.32 7.26
CA LYS A 141 17.05 7.54 7.97
C LYS A 141 16.37 8.56 7.05
N ARG A 142 16.88 8.73 5.83
CA ARG A 142 16.37 9.69 4.83
C ARG A 142 14.94 9.39 4.40
N PHE A 143 14.59 8.10 4.27
CA PHE A 143 13.33 7.69 3.68
C PHE A 143 12.30 7.16 4.69
N LEU A 144 12.75 6.48 5.75
CA LEU A 144 11.84 5.81 6.69
C LEU A 144 11.36 6.71 7.84
N THR A 145 11.80 7.96 7.91
CA THR A 145 11.32 8.97 8.89
C THR A 145 10.08 9.74 8.42
N LYS A 146 9.71 9.60 7.14
CA LYS A 146 8.61 10.35 6.54
C LYS A 146 7.30 9.59 6.67
N ARG A 147 6.25 10.27 7.17
CA ARG A 147 4.88 9.78 7.03
C ARG A 147 4.48 9.82 5.55
N LEU A 148 4.58 8.67 4.87
CA LEU A 148 4.37 8.56 3.42
C LEU A 148 2.96 8.92 2.98
N LEU A 149 1.97 8.50 3.75
CA LEU A 149 0.57 8.62 3.36
C LEU A 149 0.13 10.09 3.16
N PRO A 150 0.42 11.04 4.07
CA PRO A 150 0.21 12.47 3.81
C PRO A 150 0.90 13.00 2.55
N VAL A 151 2.13 12.56 2.26
CA VAL A 151 2.88 13.00 1.07
C VAL A 151 2.18 12.54 -0.20
N TYR A 152 1.78 11.28 -0.28
CA TYR A 152 1.07 10.75 -1.45
C TYR A 152 -0.34 11.31 -1.61
N LEU A 153 -1.07 11.53 -0.51
CA LEU A 153 -2.39 12.17 -0.57
C LEU A 153 -2.28 13.62 -1.06
N LYS A 154 -1.26 14.38 -0.63
CA LYS A 154 -0.98 15.72 -1.16
C LYS A 154 -0.75 15.68 -2.67
N TYR A 155 0.11 14.77 -3.13
CA TYR A 155 0.35 14.58 -4.55
C TYR A 155 -0.93 14.20 -5.32
N PHE A 156 -1.78 13.33 -4.76
CA PHE A 156 -3.04 12.96 -5.41
C PHE A 156 -4.02 14.14 -5.56
N MET A 157 -4.06 15.07 -4.60
CA MET A 157 -4.83 16.31 -4.73
C MET A 157 -4.25 17.23 -5.82
N GLU A 158 -2.92 17.44 -5.83
CA GLU A 158 -2.24 18.29 -6.82
C GLU A 158 -2.44 17.79 -8.25
N GLN A 159 -2.44 16.46 -8.44
CA GLN A 159 -2.69 15.82 -9.74
C GLN A 159 -4.17 15.61 -10.05
N LYS A 160 -5.09 16.10 -9.20
CA LYS A 160 -6.55 15.97 -9.34
C LYS A 160 -7.04 14.52 -9.48
N TYR A 161 -6.35 13.60 -8.80
CA TYR A 161 -6.84 12.22 -8.67
C TYR A 161 -7.92 12.09 -7.60
N ILE A 162 -7.82 12.90 -6.54
CA ILE A 162 -8.84 13.06 -5.50
C ILE A 162 -9.13 14.54 -5.34
#